data_AF-A0A6N9CZH5-F1
#
_entry.id   AF-A0A6N9CZH5-F1
#
_cell.length_a   1.000
_cell.length_b   1.000
_cell.length_c   1.000
_cell.angle_alpha   90.00
_cell.angle_beta   90.00
_cell.angle_gamma   90.00
#
_symmetry.space_group_name_H-M   'P 1'
#
loop_
_entity.id
_entity.type
_entity.pdbx_description
1 polymer ?
#
loop_
_entity_poly.entity_id
_entity_poly.type
_entity_poly.pdbx_seq_one_letter_code
_entity_poly.pdbx_strand_id
1 'polypeptide(L)'
;MNESFVLLTNLSTRTNKIVASTWFTTLILVLILINAAMVGCETSDWINARFTSEFTFVYNVILIAFIIEAILKMIAKVPQPWRYFQDGWNCFDFAIIVLSLVPAVGQLAMIARIARLLRIFRLISVFPQLRVLVIALLHSLPGMANVVFLMSVIFYTYGVAGYHLFHDIDPIHWKDLGTSLLSLFRIVTLEDWTDIMYVALDHHSWAWIYFVSFVVLATFVIINLFIGIVVTNVQEARENQLAELKQELHTEEIVHELQRTRDALQRVQNALENKHAS
;
A
#
# COMPACT_ATOMS: atom_id res chain seq x y z
N MET A 1 5.22 36.73 24.72
CA MET A 1 4.72 35.58 23.94
C MET A 1 4.06 36.17 22.70
N ASN A 2 4.72 36.08 21.55
CA ASN A 2 4.53 36.96 20.38
C ASN A 2 3.13 36.89 19.76
N GLU A 3 2.54 38.04 19.41
CA GLU A 3 1.26 38.14 18.68
C GLU A 3 1.26 37.32 17.38
N SER A 4 2.41 37.19 16.71
CA SER A 4 2.57 36.33 15.53
C SER A 4 2.31 34.85 15.82
N PHE A 5 2.63 34.35 17.02
CA PHE A 5 2.33 32.98 17.43
C PHE A 5 0.83 32.76 17.63
N VAL A 6 0.12 33.74 18.19
CA VAL A 6 -1.34 33.69 18.39
C VAL A 6 -2.09 33.78 17.05
N LEU A 7 -1.60 34.58 16.11
CA LEU A 7 -2.17 34.65 14.76
C LEU A 7 -1.98 33.33 13.99
N LEU A 8 -0.80 32.71 14.09
CA LEU A 8 -0.49 31.44 13.45
C LEU A 8 -1.32 30.28 14.01
N THR A 9 -1.53 30.23 15.33
CA THR A 9 -2.40 29.21 15.93
C THR A 9 -3.87 29.43 15.56
N ASN A 10 -4.36 30.67 15.54
CA ASN A 10 -5.72 30.97 15.10
C ASN A 10 -5.96 30.61 13.61
N LEU A 11 -4.98 30.87 12.75
CA LEU A 11 -5.03 30.49 11.34
C LEU A 11 -5.03 28.96 11.18
N SER A 12 -4.19 28.26 11.94
CA SER A 12 -4.15 26.79 11.99
C SER A 12 -5.51 26.20 12.36
N THR A 13 -6.15 26.69 13.43
CA THR A 13 -7.46 26.18 13.89
C THR A 13 -8.57 26.39 12.85
N ARG A 14 -8.59 27.55 12.17
CA ARG A 14 -9.54 27.83 11.08
C ARG A 14 -9.30 26.94 9.87
N THR A 15 -8.04 26.78 9.48
CA THR A 15 -7.64 25.95 8.33
C THR A 15 -7.94 24.48 8.60
N ASN A 16 -7.72 23.99 9.82
CA ASN A 16 -8.05 22.63 10.20
C ASN A 16 -9.56 22.35 10.08
N LYS A 17 -10.43 23.31 10.45
CA LYS A 17 -11.88 23.19 10.23
C LYS A 17 -12.26 23.07 8.75
N ILE A 18 -11.57 23.82 7.88
CA ILE A 18 -11.79 23.76 6.42
C ILE A 18 -11.33 22.41 5.88
N VAL A 19 -10.10 21.99 6.21
CA VAL A 19 -9.50 20.73 5.74
C VAL A 19 -10.29 19.51 6.22
N ALA A 20 -10.85 19.56 7.43
CA ALA A 20 -11.68 18.49 8.00
C ALA A 20 -13.13 18.49 7.48
N SER A 21 -13.53 19.47 6.67
CA SER A 21 -14.90 19.55 6.18
C SER A 21 -15.18 18.52 5.09
N THR A 22 -16.36 17.91 5.14
CA THR A 22 -16.83 16.96 4.11
C THR A 22 -16.91 17.60 2.73
N TRP A 23 -17.25 18.88 2.68
CA TRP A 23 -17.26 19.66 1.43
C TRP A 23 -15.88 19.73 0.79
N PHE A 24 -14.83 20.01 1.57
CA PHE A 24 -13.46 20.06 1.07
C PHE A 24 -13.01 18.70 0.55
N THR A 25 -13.23 17.63 1.31
CA THR A 25 -12.91 16.26 0.87
C THR A 25 -13.66 15.89 -0.41
N THR A 26 -14.95 16.22 -0.51
CA THR A 26 -15.77 15.97 -1.69
C THR A 26 -15.28 16.75 -2.91
N LEU A 27 -14.87 18.01 -2.72
CA LEU A 27 -14.29 18.83 -3.78
C LEU A 27 -13.01 18.18 -4.34
N ILE A 28 -12.06 17.79 -3.48
CA ILE A 28 -10.83 17.13 -3.90
C ILE A 28 -11.14 15.82 -4.62
N LEU A 29 -12.08 15.04 -4.11
CA LEU A 29 -12.53 13.81 -4.75
C LEU A 29 -13.08 14.06 -6.17
N VAL A 30 -13.96 15.05 -6.33
CA VAL A 30 -14.53 15.41 -7.64
C VAL A 30 -13.42 15.84 -8.61
N LEU A 31 -12.44 16.64 -8.15
CA LEU A 31 -11.30 17.04 -8.98
C LEU A 31 -10.47 15.83 -9.42
N ILE A 32 -10.23 14.85 -8.54
CA ILE A 32 -9.54 13.60 -8.90
C ILE A 32 -10.33 12.80 -9.94
N LEU A 33 -11.65 12.68 -9.76
CA LEU A 33 -12.51 11.95 -10.70
C LEU A 33 -12.55 12.61 -12.08
N ILE A 34 -12.65 13.94 -12.14
CA ILE A 34 -12.56 14.69 -13.40
C ILE A 34 -11.21 14.44 -14.07
N ASN A 35 -10.13 14.50 -13.30
CA ASN A 35 -8.77 14.27 -13.79
C ASN A 35 -8.60 12.85 -14.36
N ALA A 36 -9.15 11.83 -13.68
CA ALA A 36 -9.13 10.45 -14.16
C ALA A 36 -9.96 10.27 -15.43
N ALA A 37 -11.15 10.88 -15.50
CA ALA A 37 -12.00 10.83 -16.69
C ALA A 37 -11.32 11.49 -17.91
N MET A 38 -10.62 12.61 -17.69
CA MET A 38 -9.84 13.28 -18.73
C MET A 38 -8.73 12.39 -19.29
N VAL A 39 -7.96 11.69 -18.42
CA VAL A 39 -6.93 10.74 -18.87
C VAL A 39 -7.54 9.64 -19.75
N GLY A 40 -8.74 9.15 -19.40
CA GLY A 40 -9.49 8.22 -20.24
C GLY A 40 -9.86 8.82 -21.60
N CYS A 41 -10.34 10.07 -21.62
CA CYS A 41 -10.70 10.77 -22.86
C CYS A 41 -9.48 11.02 -23.77
N GLU A 42 -8.33 11.34 -23.19
CA GLU A 42 -7.06 11.54 -23.91
C GLU A 42 -6.53 10.27 -24.58
N THR A 43 -7.04 9.09 -24.19
CA THR A 43 -6.67 7.82 -24.84
C THR A 43 -7.21 7.73 -26.27
N SER A 44 -8.22 8.51 -26.63
CA SER A 44 -8.72 8.61 -28.01
C SER A 44 -7.94 9.67 -28.79
N ASP A 45 -7.32 9.26 -29.90
CA ASP A 45 -6.57 10.17 -30.79
C ASP A 45 -7.44 11.32 -31.31
N TRP A 46 -8.71 11.06 -31.63
CA TRP A 46 -9.64 12.07 -32.12
C TRP A 46 -9.97 13.13 -31.06
N ILE A 47 -10.27 12.69 -29.83
CA ILE A 47 -10.58 13.60 -28.73
C ILE A 47 -9.34 14.41 -28.36
N ASN A 48 -8.19 13.75 -28.25
CA ASN A 48 -6.94 14.38 -27.89
C ASN A 48 -6.58 15.48 -28.90
N ALA A 49 -6.61 15.18 -30.20
CA ALA A 49 -6.29 16.15 -31.26
C ALA A 49 -7.23 17.37 -31.28
N ARG A 50 -8.50 17.20 -30.88
CA ARG A 50 -9.50 18.28 -30.89
C ARG A 50 -9.46 19.15 -29.64
N PHE A 51 -9.13 18.59 -28.47
CA PHE A 51 -9.28 19.25 -27.16
C PHE A 51 -7.99 19.35 -26.33
N THR A 52 -6.81 19.18 -26.94
CA THR A 52 -5.51 19.21 -26.23
C THR A 52 -5.33 20.48 -25.37
N SER A 53 -5.69 21.66 -25.90
CA SER A 53 -5.55 22.94 -25.19
C SER A 53 -6.43 23.01 -23.95
N GLU A 54 -7.68 22.58 -24.09
CA GLU A 54 -8.67 22.60 -23.02
C GLU A 54 -8.30 21.63 -21.90
N PHE A 55 -7.82 20.42 -22.25
CA PHE A 55 -7.35 19.47 -21.26
C PHE A 55 -6.13 19.98 -20.50
N THR A 56 -5.17 20.60 -21.20
CA THR A 56 -4.00 21.21 -20.57
C THR A 56 -4.39 22.31 -19.59
N PHE A 57 -5.35 23.16 -19.96
CA PHE A 57 -5.88 24.20 -19.08
C PHE A 57 -6.51 23.61 -17.81
N VAL A 58 -7.42 22.65 -17.97
CA VAL A 58 -8.11 22.01 -16.83
C VAL A 58 -7.13 21.28 -15.92
N TYR A 59 -6.12 20.59 -16.48
CA TYR A 59 -5.08 19.96 -15.66
C TYR A 59 -4.26 20.96 -14.84
N ASN A 60 -3.93 22.12 -15.39
CA ASN A 60 -3.22 23.16 -14.65
C ASN A 60 -4.07 23.70 -13.50
N VAL A 61 -5.38 23.91 -13.72
CA VAL A 61 -6.31 24.33 -12.67
C VAL A 61 -6.40 23.27 -11.56
N ILE A 62 -6.54 22.00 -11.92
CA ILE A 62 -6.58 20.88 -10.96
C ILE A 62 -5.26 20.79 -10.18
N LEU A 63 -4.12 20.93 -10.84
CA LEU A 63 -2.80 20.91 -10.19
C LEU A 63 -2.65 22.06 -9.19
N ILE A 64 -3.08 23.27 -9.55
CA ILE A 64 -3.07 24.43 -8.65
C ILE A 64 -3.97 24.17 -7.44
N ALA A 65 -5.17 23.61 -7.64
CA ALA A 65 -6.07 23.25 -6.55
C ALA A 65 -5.41 22.26 -5.58
N PHE A 66 -4.67 21.27 -6.09
CA PHE A 66 -3.92 20.33 -5.26
C PHE A 66 -2.71 20.94 -4.54
N ILE A 67 -2.02 21.90 -5.14
CA ILE A 67 -0.96 22.66 -4.46
C ILE A 67 -1.56 23.44 -3.29
N ILE A 68 -2.69 24.11 -3.52
CA ILE A 68 -3.43 24.84 -2.48
C ILE A 68 -3.86 23.87 -1.37
N GLU A 69 -4.42 22.71 -1.73
CA GLU A 69 -4.80 21.66 -0.77
C GLU A 69 -3.62 21.26 0.13
N ALA A 70 -2.46 20.96 -0.45
CA ALA A 70 -1.25 20.58 0.30
C ALA A 70 -0.79 21.70 1.24
N ILE A 71 -0.80 22.95 0.76
CA ILE A 71 -0.47 24.13 1.58
C ILE A 71 -1.44 24.27 2.77
N LEU A 72 -2.75 24.15 2.53
CA LEU A 72 -3.76 24.21 3.59
C LEU A 72 -3.56 23.09 4.62
N LYS A 73 -3.28 21.86 4.17
CA LYS A 73 -2.96 20.73 5.07
C LYS A 73 -1.70 20.99 5.90
N MET A 74 -0.66 21.60 5.33
CA MET A 74 0.55 21.97 6.08
C MET A 74 0.28 23.07 7.12
N ILE A 75 -0.49 24.11 6.75
CA ILE A 75 -0.88 25.19 7.66
C ILE A 75 -1.73 24.67 8.83
N ALA A 76 -2.63 23.72 8.57
CA ALA A 76 -3.46 23.09 9.60
C ALA A 76 -2.67 22.30 10.69
N LYS A 77 -1.37 22.04 10.47
CA LYS A 77 -0.48 21.36 11.42
C LYS A 77 0.49 22.30 12.16
N VAL A 78 0.39 23.61 11.92
CA VAL A 78 1.19 24.63 12.65
C VAL A 78 0.86 24.59 14.15
N PRO A 79 1.86 24.67 15.06
CA PRO A 79 3.24 25.15 14.84
C PRO A 79 4.24 24.13 14.26
N GLN A 80 3.84 22.88 14.04
CA GLN A 80 4.73 21.81 13.56
C GLN A 80 4.34 21.35 12.14
N PRO A 81 4.54 22.16 11.09
CA PRO A 81 4.13 21.82 9.73
C PRO A 81 4.82 20.57 9.19
N TRP A 82 6.02 20.23 9.69
CA TRP A 82 6.72 18.99 9.34
C TRP A 82 5.93 17.72 9.69
N ARG A 83 4.95 17.80 10.59
CA ARG A 83 4.03 16.71 10.92
C ARG A 83 3.15 16.29 9.74
N TYR A 84 3.02 17.14 8.71
CA TYR A 84 2.43 16.77 7.41
C TYR A 84 3.16 15.57 6.79
N PHE A 85 4.50 15.56 6.85
CA PHE A 85 5.33 14.52 6.24
C PHE A 85 5.46 13.25 7.09
N GLN A 86 4.81 13.19 8.26
CA GLN A 86 4.74 11.95 9.04
C GLN A 86 3.62 11.02 8.57
N ASP A 87 2.66 11.54 7.81
CA ASP A 87 1.58 10.75 7.22
C ASP A 87 1.99 10.29 5.81
N GLY A 88 2.14 8.98 5.63
CA GLY A 88 2.57 8.37 4.37
C GLY A 88 1.66 8.75 3.18
N TRP A 89 0.37 8.98 3.40
CA TRP A 89 -0.56 9.37 2.33
C TRP A 89 -0.37 10.83 1.91
N ASN A 90 -0.07 11.72 2.85
CA ASN A 90 0.27 13.12 2.55
C ASN A 90 1.61 13.23 1.81
N CYS A 91 2.60 12.39 2.18
CA CYS A 91 3.86 12.26 1.45
C CYS A 91 3.66 11.77 0.02
N PHE A 92 2.81 10.76 -0.16
CA PHE A 92 2.45 10.22 -1.47
C PHE A 92 1.79 11.28 -2.37
N ASP A 93 0.77 11.99 -1.85
CA ASP A 93 0.10 13.06 -2.59
C ASP A 93 1.08 14.17 -2.97
N PHE A 94 1.94 14.57 -2.03
CA PHE A 94 2.97 15.59 -2.26
C PHE A 94 3.98 15.16 -3.33
N ALA A 95 4.44 13.91 -3.30
CA ALA A 95 5.33 13.37 -4.32
C ALA A 95 4.69 13.43 -5.72
N ILE A 96 3.39 13.11 -5.83
CA ILE A 96 2.66 13.24 -7.10
C ILE A 96 2.55 14.71 -7.53
N ILE A 97 2.33 15.66 -6.61
CA ILE A 97 2.32 17.10 -6.95
C ILE A 97 3.67 17.50 -7.55
N VAL A 98 4.77 17.16 -6.86
CA VAL A 98 6.13 17.48 -7.31
C VAL A 98 6.42 16.85 -8.67
N LEU A 99 6.06 15.57 -8.85
CA LEU A 99 6.28 14.88 -10.11
C LEU A 99 5.42 15.44 -11.26
N SER A 100 4.25 16.00 -10.95
CA SER A 100 3.39 16.68 -11.93
C SER A 100 3.93 18.05 -12.37
N LEU A 101 4.86 18.63 -11.62
CA LEU A 101 5.55 19.88 -11.99
C LEU A 101 6.73 19.63 -12.95
N VAL A 102 7.13 18.37 -13.17
CA VAL A 102 8.25 18.03 -14.06
C VAL A 102 7.90 18.45 -15.50
N PRO A 103 8.71 19.33 -16.14
CA PRO A 103 8.47 19.75 -17.51
C PRO A 103 8.56 18.57 -18.47
N ALA A 104 7.61 18.48 -19.39
CA ALA A 104 7.56 17.42 -20.38
C ALA A 104 8.45 17.72 -21.61
N VAL A 105 9.70 18.08 -21.37
CA VAL A 105 10.66 18.47 -22.42
C VAL A 105 11.92 17.60 -22.33
N GLY A 106 12.49 17.27 -23.49
CA GLY A 106 13.75 16.51 -23.57
C GLY A 106 13.65 15.10 -23.01
N GLN A 107 14.72 14.63 -22.37
CA GLN A 107 14.86 13.25 -21.87
C GLN A 107 13.84 12.90 -20.77
N LEU A 108 13.30 13.90 -20.08
CA LEU A 108 12.30 13.72 -19.02
C LEU A 108 10.86 13.62 -19.56
N ALA A 109 10.63 13.77 -20.86
CA ALA A 109 9.29 13.75 -21.44
C ALA A 109 8.54 12.43 -21.22
N MET A 110 9.25 11.29 -21.20
CA MET A 110 8.66 9.98 -20.91
C MET A 110 8.27 9.86 -19.43
N ILE A 111 9.19 10.25 -18.53
CA ILE A 111 8.94 10.23 -17.08
C ILE A 111 7.79 11.18 -16.74
N ALA A 112 7.78 12.39 -17.31
CA ALA A 112 6.68 13.33 -17.16
C ALA A 112 5.37 12.76 -17.68
N ARG A 113 5.35 11.98 -18.78
CA ARG A 113 4.14 11.31 -19.27
C ARG A 113 3.60 10.28 -18.27
N ILE A 114 4.48 9.42 -17.75
CA ILE A 114 4.11 8.39 -16.77
C ILE A 114 3.65 9.03 -15.45
N ALA A 115 4.35 10.07 -15.01
CA ALA A 115 4.02 10.86 -13.82
C ALA A 115 2.60 11.40 -13.85
N ARG A 116 2.13 11.83 -15.02
CA ARG A 116 0.75 12.27 -15.18
C ARG A 116 -0.22 11.14 -14.87
N LEU A 117 0.04 9.89 -15.28
CA LEU A 117 -0.85 8.78 -14.98
C LEU A 117 -0.88 8.45 -13.48
N LEU A 118 0.22 8.69 -12.76
CA LEU A 118 0.30 8.40 -11.32
C LEU A 118 -0.71 9.19 -10.48
N ARG A 119 -1.21 10.33 -10.99
CA ARG A 119 -2.21 11.15 -10.30
C ARG A 119 -3.52 10.39 -10.04
N ILE A 120 -3.85 9.38 -10.85
CA ILE A 120 -5.05 8.55 -10.65
C ILE A 120 -4.94 7.78 -9.33
N PHE A 121 -3.73 7.39 -8.92
CA PHE A 121 -3.51 6.70 -7.65
C PHE A 121 -3.81 7.57 -6.42
N ARG A 122 -3.95 8.90 -6.55
CA ARG A 122 -4.49 9.74 -5.47
C ARG A 122 -5.91 9.35 -5.06
N LEU A 123 -6.64 8.63 -5.91
CA LEU A 123 -7.91 8.04 -5.50
C LEU A 123 -7.70 7.14 -4.27
N ILE A 124 -6.61 6.37 -4.23
CA ILE A 124 -6.29 5.50 -3.10
C ILE A 124 -6.07 6.33 -1.82
N SER A 125 -5.37 7.46 -1.93
CA SER A 125 -5.15 8.34 -0.80
C SER A 125 -6.42 9.09 -0.39
N VAL A 126 -7.45 9.26 -1.22
CA VAL A 126 -8.68 9.95 -0.76
C VAL A 126 -9.71 9.01 -0.18
N PHE A 127 -9.78 7.75 -0.64
CA PHE A 127 -10.74 6.77 -0.14
C PHE A 127 -10.20 5.97 1.05
N PRO A 128 -10.76 6.13 2.26
CA PRO A 128 -10.28 5.42 3.45
C PRO A 128 -10.32 3.89 3.29
N GLN A 129 -11.34 3.37 2.61
CA GLN A 129 -11.48 1.93 2.36
C GLN A 129 -10.33 1.38 1.50
N LEU A 130 -9.91 2.14 0.48
CA LEU A 130 -8.76 1.76 -0.36
C LEU A 130 -7.45 1.82 0.43
N ARG A 131 -7.29 2.84 1.28
CA ARG A 131 -6.12 2.93 2.19
C ARG A 131 -6.01 1.71 3.08
N VAL A 132 -7.12 1.31 3.70
CA VAL A 132 -7.17 0.13 4.60
C VAL A 132 -6.79 -1.13 3.83
N LEU A 133 -7.32 -1.33 2.62
CA LEU A 133 -6.96 -2.47 1.77
C LEU A 133 -5.46 -2.49 1.42
N VAL A 134 -4.91 -1.36 0.98
CA VAL A 134 -3.49 -1.27 0.62
C VAL A 134 -2.59 -1.49 1.84
N ILE A 135 -2.93 -0.92 2.99
CA ILE A 135 -2.19 -1.12 4.24
C ILE A 135 -2.24 -2.59 4.66
N ALA A 136 -3.41 -3.23 4.60
CA ALA A 136 -3.55 -4.65 4.91
C ALA A 136 -2.68 -5.54 3.99
N LEU A 137 -2.67 -5.25 2.68
CA LEU A 137 -1.79 -5.94 1.73
C LEU A 137 -0.31 -5.74 2.07
N LEU A 138 0.11 -4.50 2.34
CA LEU A 138 1.50 -4.20 2.69
C LEU A 138 1.92 -4.82 4.03
N HIS A 139 1.03 -4.89 5.03
CA HIS A 139 1.27 -5.53 6.32
C HIS A 139 1.43 -7.06 6.20
N SER A 140 0.89 -7.67 5.16
CA SER A 140 1.07 -9.11 4.92
C SER A 140 2.46 -9.44 4.35
N LEU A 141 3.14 -8.48 3.68
CA LEU A 141 4.42 -8.72 2.99
C LEU A 141 5.57 -9.17 3.93
N PRO A 142 5.80 -8.54 5.11
CA PRO A 142 6.91 -8.90 5.98
C PRO A 142 6.88 -10.35 6.46
N GLY A 143 5.69 -10.91 6.71
CA GLY A 143 5.53 -12.31 7.14
C GLY A 143 6.08 -13.33 6.13
N MET A 144 6.29 -12.91 4.89
CA MET A 144 6.73 -13.76 3.78
C MET A 144 8.15 -13.47 3.30
N ALA A 145 8.85 -12.51 3.91
CA ALA A 145 10.16 -12.05 3.43
C ALA A 145 11.17 -13.20 3.22
N ASN A 146 11.16 -14.19 4.12
CA ASN A 146 12.04 -15.37 4.04
C ASN A 146 11.76 -16.23 2.79
N VAL A 147 10.48 -16.41 2.44
CA VAL A 147 10.08 -17.22 1.29
C VAL A 147 10.35 -16.47 -0.02
N VAL A 148 10.10 -15.15 -0.05
CA VAL A 148 10.46 -14.29 -1.19
C VAL A 148 11.97 -14.29 -1.42
N PHE A 149 12.77 -14.28 -0.34
CA PHE A 149 14.22 -14.39 -0.43
C PHE A 149 14.65 -15.75 -0.99
N LEU A 150 14.10 -16.85 -0.48
CA LEU A 150 14.34 -18.19 -1.00
C LEU A 150 14.00 -18.27 -2.51
N MET A 151 12.84 -17.74 -2.91
CA MET A 151 12.41 -17.72 -4.30
C MET A 151 13.36 -16.91 -5.19
N SER A 152 13.86 -15.77 -4.70
CA SER A 152 14.87 -14.98 -5.40
C SER A 152 16.18 -15.75 -5.64
N VAL A 153 16.63 -16.54 -4.65
CA VAL A 153 17.84 -17.38 -4.78
C VAL A 153 17.64 -18.49 -5.82
N ILE A 154 16.46 -19.13 -5.83
CA ILE A 154 16.10 -20.14 -6.83
C ILE A 154 16.09 -19.51 -8.23
N PHE A 155 15.41 -18.38 -8.39
CA PHE A 155 15.34 -17.64 -9.66
C PHE A 155 16.71 -17.27 -10.18
N TYR A 156 17.58 -16.71 -9.33
CA TYR A 156 18.94 -16.36 -9.71
C TYR A 156 19.74 -17.59 -10.15
N THR A 157 19.70 -18.67 -9.38
CA THR A 157 20.44 -19.91 -9.67
C THR A 157 19.99 -20.53 -10.99
N TYR A 158 18.68 -20.67 -11.18
CA TYR A 158 18.13 -21.18 -12.44
C TYR A 158 18.37 -20.22 -13.60
N GLY A 159 18.34 -18.91 -13.39
CA GLY A 159 18.53 -17.90 -14.44
C GLY A 159 19.96 -17.94 -14.99
N VAL A 160 20.95 -18.03 -14.10
CA VAL A 160 22.36 -18.22 -14.48
C VAL A 160 22.58 -19.57 -15.15
N ALA A 161 22.00 -20.65 -14.61
CA ALA A 161 22.11 -21.97 -15.21
C ALA A 161 21.47 -22.01 -16.60
N GLY A 162 20.26 -21.48 -16.76
CA GLY A 162 19.54 -21.47 -18.03
C GLY A 162 20.23 -20.63 -19.10
N TYR A 163 20.83 -19.50 -18.71
CA TYR A 163 21.76 -18.77 -19.58
C TYR A 163 22.85 -19.73 -20.09
N HIS A 164 23.65 -20.30 -19.20
CA HIS A 164 24.79 -21.15 -19.59
C HIS A 164 24.41 -22.42 -20.37
N LEU A 165 23.21 -22.96 -20.16
CA LEU A 165 22.76 -24.18 -20.82
C LEU A 165 22.11 -23.91 -22.19
N PHE A 166 21.43 -22.78 -22.37
CA PHE A 166 20.51 -22.59 -23.49
C PHE A 166 20.71 -21.29 -24.28
N HIS A 167 21.64 -20.40 -23.89
CA HIS A 167 21.82 -19.11 -24.58
C HIS A 167 22.15 -19.24 -26.08
N ASP A 168 22.90 -20.29 -26.46
CA ASP A 168 23.27 -20.55 -27.86
C ASP A 168 22.14 -21.18 -28.68
N ILE A 169 21.21 -21.86 -28.00
CA ILE A 169 20.11 -22.61 -28.62
C ILE A 169 18.89 -21.70 -28.80
N ASP A 170 18.58 -20.93 -27.76
CA ASP A 170 17.40 -20.07 -27.70
C ASP A 170 17.74 -18.70 -27.09
N PRO A 171 18.33 -17.80 -27.91
CA PRO A 171 18.66 -16.45 -27.49
C PRO A 171 17.41 -15.60 -27.16
N ILE A 172 16.21 -15.99 -27.62
CA ILE A 172 14.99 -15.22 -27.31
C ILE A 172 14.70 -15.30 -25.81
N HIS A 173 14.92 -16.47 -25.20
CA HIS A 173 14.62 -16.70 -23.80
C HIS A 173 15.86 -16.65 -22.88
N TRP A 174 17.07 -16.87 -23.42
CA TRP A 174 18.28 -17.09 -22.61
C TRP A 174 19.47 -16.19 -22.97
N LYS A 175 19.27 -15.10 -23.72
CA LYS A 175 20.37 -14.22 -24.21
C LYS A 175 21.21 -13.58 -23.12
N ASP A 176 20.63 -13.22 -21.99
CA ASP A 176 21.31 -12.58 -20.86
C ASP A 176 20.54 -12.87 -19.57
N LEU A 177 21.14 -12.58 -18.42
CA LEU A 177 20.53 -12.89 -17.12
C LEU A 177 19.14 -12.26 -16.93
N GLY A 178 18.91 -11.02 -17.41
CA GLY A 178 17.62 -10.36 -17.29
C GLY A 178 16.56 -11.07 -18.12
N THR A 179 16.90 -11.42 -19.36
CA THR A 179 16.04 -12.19 -20.26
C THR A 179 15.76 -13.59 -19.70
N SER A 180 16.76 -14.29 -19.15
CA SER A 180 16.60 -15.59 -18.49
C SER A 180 15.68 -15.52 -17.28
N LEU A 181 15.81 -14.48 -16.44
CA LEU A 181 14.92 -14.26 -15.30
C LEU A 181 13.47 -13.98 -15.73
N LEU A 182 13.28 -13.26 -16.84
CA LEU A 182 11.95 -13.03 -17.42
C LEU A 182 11.34 -14.33 -17.98
N SER A 183 12.15 -15.17 -18.64
CA SER A 183 11.73 -16.49 -19.11
C SER A 183 11.32 -17.39 -17.95
N LEU A 184 12.08 -17.41 -16.86
CA LEU A 184 11.71 -18.12 -15.63
C LEU A 184 10.45 -17.55 -14.98
N PHE A 185 10.21 -16.24 -15.09
CA PHE A 185 8.97 -15.62 -14.64
C PHE A 185 7.76 -16.13 -15.44
N ARG A 186 7.88 -16.29 -16.76
CA ARG A 186 6.85 -16.94 -17.59
C ARG A 186 6.68 -18.43 -17.24
N ILE A 187 7.79 -19.12 -16.98
CA ILE A 187 7.73 -20.55 -16.62
C ILE A 187 7.04 -20.76 -15.26
N VAL A 188 7.29 -19.90 -14.27
CA VAL A 188 6.66 -20.06 -12.93
C VAL A 188 5.16 -19.78 -12.95
N THR A 189 4.67 -18.94 -13.85
CA THR A 189 3.22 -18.74 -14.04
C THR A 189 2.56 -19.92 -14.75
N LEU A 190 3.34 -20.93 -15.14
CA LEU A 190 2.94 -22.11 -15.90
C LEU A 190 2.36 -21.78 -17.28
N GLU A 191 2.64 -20.58 -17.78
CA GLU A 191 2.20 -20.13 -19.11
C GLU A 191 3.23 -20.54 -20.15
N ASP A 192 2.83 -21.34 -21.14
CA ASP A 192 3.65 -21.74 -22.31
C ASP A 192 5.07 -22.24 -21.99
N TRP A 193 5.29 -22.74 -20.78
CA TRP A 193 6.62 -23.17 -20.34
C TRP A 193 7.12 -24.42 -21.08
N THR A 194 6.20 -25.23 -21.58
CA THR A 194 6.51 -26.43 -22.36
C THR A 194 7.06 -26.09 -23.73
N ASP A 195 6.63 -24.99 -24.36
CA ASP A 195 7.18 -24.55 -25.65
C ASP A 195 8.67 -24.17 -25.51
N ILE A 196 9.02 -23.43 -24.46
CA ILE A 196 10.41 -23.10 -24.14
C ILE A 196 11.22 -24.37 -23.87
N MET A 197 10.64 -25.34 -23.16
CA MET A 197 11.28 -26.63 -22.90
C MET A 197 11.48 -27.44 -24.20
N TYR A 198 10.52 -27.46 -25.11
CA TYR A 198 10.60 -28.24 -26.34
C TYR A 198 11.72 -27.75 -27.27
N VAL A 199 11.94 -26.43 -27.36
CA VAL A 199 13.08 -25.87 -28.10
C VAL A 199 14.41 -26.39 -27.55
N ALA A 200 14.54 -26.47 -26.22
CA ALA A 200 15.73 -27.03 -25.58
C ALA A 200 15.82 -28.56 -25.77
N LEU A 201 14.70 -29.27 -25.77
CA LEU A 201 14.65 -30.73 -25.98
C LEU A 201 15.09 -31.16 -27.37
N ASP A 202 14.81 -30.35 -28.39
CA ASP A 202 15.26 -30.59 -29.77
C ASP A 202 16.80 -30.65 -29.88
N HIS A 203 17.50 -30.05 -28.92
CA HIS A 203 18.97 -30.02 -28.87
C HIS A 203 19.53 -30.92 -27.77
N HIS A 204 18.83 -31.02 -26.64
CA HIS A 204 19.28 -31.71 -25.43
C HIS A 204 18.14 -32.54 -24.84
N SER A 205 18.19 -33.86 -25.02
CA SER A 205 17.17 -34.78 -24.51
C SER A 205 17.02 -34.80 -22.99
N TRP A 206 18.00 -34.28 -22.24
CA TRP A 206 17.94 -34.13 -20.78
C TRP A 206 17.33 -32.80 -20.33
N ALA A 207 17.06 -31.85 -21.24
CA ALA A 207 16.62 -30.49 -20.91
C ALA A 207 15.33 -30.48 -20.07
N TRP A 208 14.41 -31.43 -20.28
CA TRP A 208 13.18 -31.56 -19.48
C TRP A 208 13.47 -31.60 -17.97
N ILE A 209 14.61 -32.14 -17.54
CA ILE A 209 14.98 -32.20 -16.12
C ILE A 209 15.09 -30.79 -15.54
N TYR A 210 15.75 -29.87 -16.25
CA TYR A 210 15.91 -28.47 -15.82
C TYR A 210 14.56 -27.77 -15.68
N PHE A 211 13.69 -27.89 -16.68
CA PHE A 211 12.39 -27.20 -16.68
C PHE A 211 11.44 -27.79 -15.65
N VAL A 212 11.32 -29.12 -15.61
CA VAL A 212 10.45 -29.82 -14.65
C VAL A 212 10.93 -29.61 -13.22
N SER A 213 12.24 -29.65 -12.94
CA SER A 213 12.76 -29.40 -11.59
C SER A 213 12.48 -27.98 -11.13
N PHE A 214 12.61 -26.98 -12.02
CA PHE A 214 12.23 -25.61 -11.71
C PHE A 214 10.74 -25.49 -11.41
N VAL A 215 9.87 -26.02 -12.27
CA VAL A 215 8.41 -25.96 -12.11
C VAL A 215 7.97 -26.61 -10.79
N VAL A 216 8.47 -27.81 -10.49
CA VAL A 216 8.14 -28.52 -9.25
C VAL A 216 8.59 -27.72 -8.03
N LEU A 217 9.84 -27.24 -8.02
CA LEU A 217 10.41 -26.51 -6.89
C LEU A 217 9.72 -25.16 -6.68
N ALA A 218 9.52 -24.40 -7.75
CA ALA A 218 8.85 -23.10 -7.73
C ALA A 218 7.38 -23.23 -7.29
N THR A 219 6.64 -24.19 -7.84
CA THR A 219 5.24 -24.44 -7.45
C THR A 219 5.15 -24.88 -6.00
N PHE A 220 6.06 -25.74 -5.53
CA PHE A 220 6.12 -26.15 -4.13
C PHE A 220 6.36 -24.96 -3.20
N VAL A 221 7.30 -24.08 -3.54
CA VAL A 221 7.57 -22.85 -2.77
C VAL A 221 6.35 -21.93 -2.74
N ILE A 222 5.65 -21.74 -3.88
CA ILE A 222 4.44 -20.91 -3.95
C ILE A 222 3.29 -21.49 -3.15
N ILE A 223 3.08 -22.81 -3.20
CA ILE A 223 2.06 -23.48 -2.38
C ILE A 223 2.38 -23.32 -0.90
N ASN A 224 3.64 -23.52 -0.49
CA ASN A 224 4.05 -23.33 0.90
C ASN A 224 3.96 -21.87 1.35
N LEU A 225 4.20 -20.90 0.45
CA LEU A 225 3.94 -19.49 0.70
C LEU A 225 2.46 -19.26 1.01
N PHE A 226 1.57 -19.76 0.16
CA PHE A 226 0.13 -19.61 0.33
C PHE A 226 -0.36 -20.25 1.63
N ILE A 227 0.08 -21.48 1.93
CA ILE A 227 -0.21 -22.16 3.18
C ILE A 227 0.32 -21.35 4.37
N GLY A 228 1.56 -20.85 4.28
CA GLY A 228 2.16 -19.99 5.29
C GLY A 228 1.31 -18.77 5.62
N ILE A 229 0.86 -18.03 4.61
CA ILE A 229 -0.02 -16.85 4.79
C ILE A 229 -1.33 -17.25 5.47
N VAL A 230 -1.98 -18.30 4.98
CA VAL A 230 -3.28 -18.75 5.52
C VAL A 230 -3.11 -19.18 6.98
N VAL A 231 -2.07 -19.95 7.30
CA VAL A 231 -1.78 -20.40 8.66
C VAL A 231 -1.47 -19.22 9.58
N THR A 232 -0.62 -18.28 9.17
CA THR A 232 -0.30 -17.08 9.96
C THR A 232 -1.55 -16.24 10.23
N ASN A 233 -2.38 -15.98 9.21
CA ASN A 233 -3.61 -15.21 9.38
C ASN A 233 -4.62 -15.91 10.30
N VAL A 234 -4.77 -17.24 10.18
CA VAL A 234 -5.67 -18.02 11.05
C VAL A 234 -5.14 -18.04 12.49
N GLN A 235 -3.83 -18.14 12.67
CA GLN A 235 -3.20 -18.12 13.99
C GLN A 235 -3.35 -16.74 14.66
N GLU A 236 -3.09 -15.66 13.93
CA GLU A 236 -3.27 -14.29 14.41
C GLU A 236 -4.75 -14.01 14.77
N ALA A 237 -5.69 -14.45 13.93
CA ALA A 237 -7.12 -14.33 14.23
C ALA A 237 -7.54 -15.09 15.50
N ARG A 238 -7.01 -16.31 15.71
CA ARG A 238 -7.26 -17.11 16.92
C ARG A 238 -6.65 -16.45 18.17
N GLU A 239 -5.44 -15.92 18.07
CA GLU A 239 -4.76 -15.26 19.18
C GLU A 239 -5.50 -13.99 19.60
N ASN A 240 -5.97 -13.19 18.65
CA ASN A 240 -6.79 -12.01 18.91
C ASN A 240 -8.11 -12.39 19.62
N GLN A 241 -8.80 -13.43 19.14
CA GLN A 241 -10.03 -13.91 19.77
C GLN A 241 -9.80 -14.44 21.20
N LEU A 242 -8.70 -15.15 21.43
CA LEU A 242 -8.31 -15.61 22.77
C LEU A 242 -7.95 -14.45 23.70
N ALA A 243 -7.32 -13.40 23.18
CA ALA A 243 -7.00 -12.20 23.94
C ALA A 243 -8.27 -11.45 24.38
N GLU A 244 -9.26 -11.32 23.48
CA GLU A 244 -10.58 -10.74 23.79
C GLU A 244 -11.28 -11.54 24.89
N LEU A 245 -11.35 -12.87 24.78
CA LEU A 245 -11.97 -13.73 25.79
C LEU A 245 -11.28 -13.63 27.16
N LYS A 246 -9.94 -13.56 27.20
CA LYS A 246 -9.19 -13.38 28.45
C LYS A 246 -9.47 -12.01 29.07
N GLN A 247 -9.59 -10.98 28.26
CA GLN A 247 -9.86 -9.62 28.72
C GLN A 247 -11.28 -9.50 29.30
N GLU A 248 -12.27 -10.14 28.67
CA GLU A 248 -13.64 -10.24 29.19
C GLU A 248 -13.67 -10.96 30.54
N LEU A 249 -13.03 -12.13 30.64
CA LEU A 249 -12.96 -12.89 31.90
C LEU A 249 -12.33 -12.08 33.03
N HIS A 250 -11.24 -11.38 32.75
CA HIS A 250 -10.54 -10.58 33.77
C HIS A 250 -11.38 -9.36 34.20
N THR A 251 -12.15 -8.78 33.28
CA THR A 251 -13.08 -7.69 33.58
C THR A 251 -14.21 -8.18 34.49
N GLU A 252 -14.79 -9.35 34.23
CA GLU A 252 -15.79 -9.95 35.10
C GLU A 252 -15.25 -10.25 36.51
N GLU A 253 -14.02 -10.76 36.60
CA GLU A 253 -13.38 -11.05 37.88
C GLU A 253 -13.17 -9.78 38.73
N ILE A 254 -12.66 -8.70 38.12
CA ILE A 254 -12.49 -7.40 38.77
C ILE A 254 -13.84 -6.85 39.25
N VAL A 255 -14.88 -6.93 38.41
CA VAL A 255 -16.24 -6.47 38.77
C VAL A 255 -16.77 -7.23 39.99
N HIS A 256 -16.59 -8.55 40.01
CA HIS A 256 -17.04 -9.38 41.12
C HIS A 256 -16.25 -9.10 42.42
N GLU A 257 -14.94 -8.84 42.34
CA GLU A 257 -14.11 -8.47 43.49
C GLU A 257 -14.50 -7.09 44.07
N LEU A 258 -14.80 -6.12 43.20
CA LEU A 258 -15.30 -4.80 43.61
C LEU A 258 -16.65 -4.89 44.32
N GLN A 259 -17.56 -5.75 43.84
CA GLN A 259 -18.84 -6.00 44.50
C GLN A 259 -18.65 -6.56 45.91
N ARG A 260 -17.76 -7.55 46.08
CA ARG A 260 -17.44 -8.11 47.42
C ARG A 260 -16.85 -7.06 48.36
N THR A 261 -15.94 -6.24 47.87
CA THR A 261 -15.32 -5.18 48.67
C THR A 261 -16.35 -4.14 49.11
N ARG A 262 -17.25 -3.75 48.21
CA ARG A 262 -18.36 -2.83 48.51
C ARG A 262 -19.28 -3.39 49.59
N ASP A 263 -19.69 -4.65 49.46
CA ASP A 263 -20.57 -5.31 50.43
C ASP A 263 -19.89 -5.42 51.81
N ALA A 264 -18.60 -5.70 51.85
CA ALA A 264 -17.82 -5.75 53.09
C ALA A 264 -17.74 -4.38 53.78
N LEU A 265 -17.46 -3.30 53.02
CA LEU A 265 -17.44 -1.93 53.54
C LEU A 265 -18.81 -1.53 54.08
N GLN A 266 -19.89 -1.87 53.38
CA GLN A 266 -21.26 -1.55 53.79
C GLN A 266 -21.63 -2.27 55.11
N ARG A 267 -21.18 -3.51 55.30
CA ARG A 267 -21.33 -4.23 56.58
C ARG A 267 -20.58 -3.55 57.73
N VAL A 268 -19.34 -3.11 57.49
CA VAL A 268 -18.53 -2.41 58.51
C VAL A 268 -19.17 -1.07 58.87
N GLN A 269 -19.65 -0.31 57.90
CA GLN A 269 -20.33 0.96 58.13
C GLN A 269 -21.60 0.78 58.96
N ASN A 270 -22.45 -0.20 58.63
CA ASN A 270 -23.64 -0.53 59.41
C ASN A 270 -23.28 -0.96 60.86
N ALA A 271 -22.17 -1.68 61.04
CA ALA A 271 -21.71 -2.07 62.37
C ALA A 271 -21.20 -0.88 63.21
N LEU A 272 -20.55 0.10 62.58
CA LEU A 272 -20.11 1.34 63.24
C LEU A 272 -21.29 2.23 63.63
N GLU A 273 -22.28 2.39 62.75
CA GLU A 273 -23.51 3.15 63.04
C GLU A 273 -24.27 2.56 64.23
N ASN A 274 -24.43 1.22 64.27
CA ASN A 274 -25.07 0.55 65.40
C ASN A 274 -24.32 0.69 66.73
N LYS A 275 -22.98 0.79 66.69
CA LYS A 275 -22.15 0.95 67.89
C LYS A 275 -22.12 2.38 68.43
N HIS A 276 -22.42 3.37 67.60
CA HIS A 276 -22.57 4.77 68.03
C HIS A 276 -23.99 5.11 68.52
N ALA A 277 -24.98 4.27 68.21
CA ALA A 277 -26.35 4.41 68.69
C ALA A 277 -26.62 3.75 70.07
N SER A 278 -25.66 2.99 70.60
CA SER A 278 -25.67 2.36 71.94
C SER A 278 -24.77 3.10 72.92
#